data_AF-A0A8S9TXF5-F1
#
_entry.id   AF-A0A8S9TXF5-F1
#
_cell.length_a   1.000
_cell.length_b   1.000
_cell.length_c   1.000
_cell.angle_alpha   90.00
_cell.angle_beta   90.00
_cell.angle_gamma   90.00
#
_symmetry.space_group_name_H-M   'P 1'
#
loop_
_entity.id
_entity.type
_entity.pdbx_description
1 polymer ?
#
loop_
_entity_poly.entity_id
_entity_poly.type
_entity_poly.pdbx_seq_one_letter_code
_entity_poly.pdbx_strand_id
1 'polypeptide(L)'
;MKLLCSFASLLLLVGAHPVSSFTIDASAEVAAARPDVEVEFDLDPESKAQWGAYTGSRSDRPVLEGRSGSMGVNIRPLGSAKVKPVAPMSTVLQPEGFNFGRGTAYITAENVEVGSELLSLPMSQVMSVESAARGRVGLLLEVNPDLPSAIALGLHLLEERALGAASNFSDFVATLPTIEAINSTLFYSEDEMNELEGSQLQRFTLGRAQAVEAFYDALVQPVTSREAVDPPIFHKSEFTLDKFRWAMGVVWSSTFQFGENEDDVILAPVLNTIGICTDLNQEGNEACPETSIKVDTDTQRLTVYASVAYSKGQEVRLSMPGKSSTQLMLSHGFARARASKLDKLDLTVTLDPSDTLAPLKNYLLQTQLNESINATYEFFYGSSKIDEYVSTSLRMKLLSGGELARYKELLTPAEGEEHRPIVSLRNEFVFTRAVISTCTTLLKQYPTSIEQDQENLAKLSDKDDVESVRIAHVQRILIMEKQILNETMELALDQWQSLLYSSHPNLLEV
;
A
#
# COMPACT_ATOMS: atom_id res chain seq x y z
N MET A 1 -21.00 69.29 40.54
CA MET A 1 -19.99 68.51 39.80
C MET A 1 -20.51 68.39 38.38
N LYS A 2 -20.19 69.33 37.48
CA LYS A 2 -18.91 69.44 36.71
C LYS A 2 -18.67 68.14 35.93
N LEU A 3 -18.44 68.09 34.62
CA LEU A 3 -18.12 69.01 33.51
C LEU A 3 -18.36 68.12 32.24
N LEU A 4 -18.95 68.58 31.13
CA LEU A 4 -18.25 69.12 29.92
C LEU A 4 -17.16 68.17 29.37
N CYS A 5 -16.91 67.90 28.09
CA CYS A 5 -17.10 68.51 26.77
C CYS A 5 -16.69 67.40 25.77
N SER A 6 -17.28 67.22 24.59
CA SER A 6 -17.22 68.07 23.38
C SER A 6 -15.86 68.12 22.67
N PHE A 7 -15.96 68.13 21.33
CA PHE A 7 -14.97 68.43 20.27
C PHE A 7 -14.02 67.29 19.88
N ALA A 8 -14.13 66.69 18.68
CA ALA A 8 -14.04 67.24 17.32
C ALA A 8 -12.61 67.60 16.90
N SER A 9 -12.35 67.36 15.61
CA SER A 9 -11.27 67.92 14.79
C SER A 9 -9.89 67.26 14.95
N LEU A 10 -9.05 67.12 13.93
CA LEU A 10 -9.12 67.36 12.49
C LEU A 10 -7.70 67.01 11.98
N LEU A 11 -7.59 66.41 10.79
CA LEU A 11 -6.44 66.40 9.85
C LEU A 11 -4.99 66.39 10.40
N LEU A 12 -4.19 65.44 9.92
CA LEU A 12 -3.04 65.75 9.04
C LEU A 12 -2.43 64.49 8.38
N LEU A 13 -2.64 64.45 7.06
CA LEU A 13 -1.79 63.91 5.99
C LEU A 13 -0.35 63.50 6.36
N VAL A 14 -0.04 62.21 6.24
CA VAL A 14 1.16 61.61 5.60
C VAL A 14 0.70 60.21 5.17
N GLY A 15 0.62 59.78 3.91
CA GLY A 15 1.64 59.86 2.87
C GLY A 15 2.41 58.53 2.79
N ALA A 16 1.78 57.42 2.39
CA ALA A 16 2.44 56.22 1.88
C ALA A 16 1.42 55.22 1.30
N HIS A 17 1.48 54.96 -0.01
CA HIS A 17 0.89 53.77 -0.61
C HIS A 17 1.67 52.53 -0.15
N PRO A 18 0.98 51.39 0.02
CA PRO A 18 1.49 50.18 -0.62
C PRO A 18 0.39 49.39 -1.36
N VAL A 19 0.72 49.06 -2.61
CA VAL A 19 0.50 47.78 -3.31
C VAL A 19 -0.83 47.06 -3.02
N SER A 20 -1.74 47.10 -3.99
CA SER A 20 -2.95 46.30 -4.01
C SER A 20 -2.63 44.80 -4.00
N SER A 21 -3.07 44.11 -2.97
CA SER A 21 -3.31 42.67 -3.01
C SER A 21 -4.36 42.38 -4.07
N PHE A 22 -4.01 41.58 -5.08
CA PHE A 22 -4.98 41.00 -6.00
C PHE A 22 -5.82 39.97 -5.23
N THR A 23 -6.91 40.41 -4.62
CA THR A 23 -7.99 39.53 -4.18
C THR A 23 -8.77 39.10 -5.41
N ILE A 24 -8.70 37.81 -5.73
CA ILE A 24 -9.57 37.19 -6.74
C ILE A 24 -10.97 37.13 -6.13
N ASP A 25 -11.87 37.91 -6.74
CA ASP A 25 -13.29 38.02 -6.39
C ASP A 25 -13.99 36.67 -6.62
N ALA A 26 -14.41 36.02 -5.54
CA ALA A 26 -15.14 34.77 -5.53
C ALA A 26 -16.66 35.04 -5.64
N SER A 27 -17.08 35.69 -6.71
CA SER A 27 -18.50 35.91 -6.99
C SER A 27 -19.16 34.63 -7.53
N ALA A 28 -20.44 34.46 -7.19
CA ALA A 28 -21.23 33.24 -7.38
C ALA A 28 -21.45 32.81 -8.84
N GLU A 29 -20.99 33.57 -9.83
CA GLU A 29 -21.09 33.23 -11.26
C GLU A 29 -19.91 32.35 -11.76
N VAL A 30 -18.87 32.12 -10.96
CA VAL A 30 -17.76 31.19 -11.25
C VAL A 30 -17.97 29.79 -10.63
N ALA A 31 -19.05 29.60 -9.86
CA ALA A 31 -19.39 28.33 -9.22
C ALA A 31 -19.94 27.27 -10.20
N ALA A 32 -20.17 27.61 -11.48
CA ALA A 32 -20.77 26.74 -12.49
C ALA A 32 -19.76 25.89 -13.30
N ALA A 33 -18.46 25.94 -12.97
CA ALA A 33 -17.42 25.11 -13.60
C ALA A 33 -16.63 24.33 -12.54
N ARG A 34 -17.36 23.57 -11.71
CA ARG A 34 -16.77 22.59 -10.80
C ARG A 34 -16.58 21.27 -11.57
N PRO A 35 -15.35 20.80 -11.80
CA PRO A 35 -15.18 19.36 -11.98
C PRO A 35 -15.42 18.74 -10.61
N ASP A 36 -16.53 18.01 -10.47
CA ASP A 36 -16.75 17.15 -9.31
C ASP A 36 -15.70 16.04 -9.39
N VAL A 37 -14.67 16.12 -8.53
CA VAL A 37 -13.67 15.07 -8.40
C VAL A 37 -14.30 13.96 -7.55
N GLU A 38 -14.90 12.97 -8.22
CA GLU A 38 -15.25 11.71 -7.58
C GLU A 38 -13.95 10.94 -7.29
N VAL A 39 -13.67 10.73 -6.00
CA VAL A 39 -12.58 9.86 -5.56
C VAL A 39 -13.12 8.43 -5.55
N GLU A 40 -12.76 7.66 -6.58
CA GLU A 40 -13.11 6.24 -6.68
C GLU A 40 -12.24 5.41 -5.73
N PHE A 41 -12.83 4.40 -5.09
CA PHE A 41 -12.15 3.44 -4.22
C PHE A 41 -11.32 2.47 -5.08
N ASP A 42 -10.07 2.82 -5.40
CA ASP A 42 -9.13 1.89 -6.04
C ASP A 42 -8.22 1.25 -4.98
N LEU A 43 -7.88 -0.02 -5.19
CA LEU A 43 -6.86 -0.71 -4.39
C LEU A 43 -5.50 -0.06 -4.68
N ASP A 44 -4.60 -0.01 -3.70
CA ASP A 44 -3.24 0.43 -3.95
C ASP A 44 -2.60 -0.44 -5.05
N PRO A 45 -1.71 0.09 -5.91
CA PRO A 45 -1.17 -0.63 -7.07
C PRO A 45 -0.55 -2.00 -6.73
N GLU A 46 0.01 -2.18 -5.53
CA GLU A 46 0.58 -3.45 -5.09
C GLU A 46 -0.52 -4.43 -4.68
N SER A 47 -1.53 -3.99 -3.91
CA SER A 47 -2.75 -4.76 -3.71
C SER A 47 -3.42 -5.06 -5.06
N LYS A 48 -3.48 -4.12 -5.99
CA LYS A 48 -4.04 -4.30 -7.33
C LYS A 48 -3.20 -5.26 -8.17
N ALA A 49 -1.88 -5.35 -7.99
CA ALA A 49 -1.07 -6.42 -8.59
C ALA A 49 -1.43 -7.78 -7.96
N GLN A 50 -1.59 -7.83 -6.63
CA GLN A 50 -1.98 -9.04 -5.91
C GLN A 50 -3.43 -9.50 -6.18
N TRP A 51 -4.33 -8.58 -6.54
CA TRP A 51 -5.78 -8.83 -6.64
C TRP A 51 -6.39 -8.58 -8.02
N GLY A 52 -5.77 -7.74 -8.84
CA GLY A 52 -6.37 -7.13 -10.06
C GLY A 52 -6.50 -8.10 -11.24
N ALA A 53 -5.77 -9.21 -11.24
CA ALA A 53 -6.00 -10.29 -12.19
C ALA A 53 -7.39 -10.94 -11.99
N TYR A 54 -7.96 -10.85 -10.78
CA TYR A 54 -9.14 -11.60 -10.39
C TYR A 54 -10.46 -10.85 -10.60
N THR A 55 -10.47 -9.52 -10.41
CA THR A 55 -11.69 -8.70 -10.57
C THR A 55 -12.06 -8.49 -12.04
N GLY A 56 -11.09 -8.47 -12.96
CA GLY A 56 -11.31 -8.30 -14.40
C GLY A 56 -11.82 -9.55 -15.14
N SER A 57 -11.78 -10.74 -14.51
CA SER A 57 -12.06 -12.02 -15.18
C SER A 57 -13.55 -12.44 -15.14
N ARG A 58 -14.42 -11.63 -14.51
CA ARG A 58 -15.81 -12.03 -14.23
C ARG A 58 -16.90 -11.53 -15.20
N SER A 59 -16.59 -10.74 -16.23
CA SER A 59 -17.65 -10.26 -17.14
C SER A 59 -18.01 -11.23 -18.29
N ASP A 60 -17.13 -12.12 -18.74
CA ASP A 60 -17.35 -12.84 -20.02
C ASP A 60 -16.91 -14.32 -20.08
N ARG A 61 -17.13 -15.11 -19.01
CA ARG A 61 -17.01 -16.57 -19.11
C ARG A 61 -18.30 -17.30 -18.73
N PRO A 62 -18.78 -18.23 -19.58
CA PRO A 62 -20.03 -18.93 -19.33
C PRO A 62 -19.89 -19.86 -18.13
N VAL A 63 -20.94 -19.87 -17.31
CA VAL A 63 -21.20 -20.84 -16.25
C VAL A 63 -21.00 -22.24 -16.82
N LEU A 64 -20.03 -22.98 -16.29
CA LEU A 64 -19.73 -24.35 -16.74
C LEU A 64 -20.84 -25.29 -16.26
N GLU A 65 -21.72 -25.67 -17.18
CA GLU A 65 -22.65 -26.78 -17.00
C GLU A 65 -21.92 -28.11 -16.85
N GLY A 66 -22.49 -28.95 -15.98
CA GLY A 66 -21.90 -30.15 -15.43
C GLY A 66 -21.29 -31.13 -16.42
N ARG A 67 -20.06 -31.57 -16.11
CA ARG A 67 -19.55 -32.87 -16.53
C ARG A 67 -19.48 -33.78 -15.33
N SER A 68 -20.53 -34.59 -15.17
CA SER A 68 -20.53 -35.79 -14.37
C SER A 68 -19.52 -36.78 -14.97
N GLY A 69 -18.35 -36.88 -14.35
CA GLY A 69 -17.35 -37.90 -14.61
C GLY A 69 -16.76 -38.35 -13.29
N SER A 70 -17.23 -39.46 -12.75
CA SER A 70 -16.62 -40.11 -11.60
C SER A 70 -15.23 -40.61 -12.00
N MET A 71 -14.20 -39.79 -11.81
CA MET A 71 -12.82 -40.26 -11.71
C MET A 71 -12.50 -40.38 -10.22
N GLY A 72 -12.69 -41.59 -9.69
CA GLY A 72 -12.15 -41.95 -8.38
C GLY A 72 -10.63 -41.90 -8.44
N VAL A 73 -10.06 -40.78 -8.01
CA VAL A 73 -8.63 -40.65 -7.76
C VAL A 73 -8.35 -41.37 -6.44
N ASN A 74 -7.74 -42.56 -6.54
CA ASN A 74 -7.19 -43.23 -5.38
C ASN A 74 -6.00 -42.41 -4.86
N ILE A 75 -6.26 -41.53 -3.89
CA ILE A 75 -5.22 -40.95 -3.03
C ILE A 75 -4.62 -42.11 -2.25
N ARG A 76 -3.46 -42.62 -2.68
CA ARG A 76 -2.68 -43.56 -1.89
C ARG A 76 -2.08 -42.77 -0.72
N PRO A 77 -2.23 -43.22 0.54
CA PRO A 77 -1.39 -42.70 1.61
C PRO A 77 0.05 -43.05 1.24
N LEU A 78 0.95 -42.06 1.20
CA LEU A 78 2.37 -42.32 1.04
C LEU A 78 2.80 -43.22 2.21
N GLY A 79 2.94 -44.51 1.93
CA GLY A 79 3.52 -45.48 2.84
C GLY A 79 4.95 -45.07 3.14
N SER A 80 5.23 -44.89 4.42
CA SER A 80 6.52 -44.89 5.12
C SER A 80 7.73 -45.31 4.27
N ALA A 81 8.25 -44.39 3.45
CA ALA A 81 9.66 -44.40 3.11
C ALA A 81 10.40 -43.95 4.36
N LYS A 82 11.50 -44.63 4.73
CA LYS A 82 12.36 -44.20 5.83
C LYS A 82 12.99 -42.85 5.47
N VAL A 83 12.31 -41.76 5.80
CA VAL A 83 12.84 -40.40 5.76
C VAL A 83 14.01 -40.38 6.75
N LYS A 84 15.22 -40.03 6.28
CA LYS A 84 16.34 -39.72 7.18
C LYS A 84 15.82 -38.71 8.21
N PRO A 85 16.07 -38.87 9.51
CA PRO A 85 15.61 -37.90 10.49
C PRO A 85 16.11 -36.52 10.09
N VAL A 86 15.18 -35.65 9.68
CA VAL A 86 15.53 -34.29 9.27
C VAL A 86 15.97 -33.58 10.55
N ALA A 87 17.18 -33.02 10.53
CA ALA A 87 17.73 -32.34 11.70
C ALA A 87 16.75 -31.25 12.16
N PRO A 88 16.55 -31.07 13.49
CA PRO A 88 15.61 -30.09 14.01
C PRO A 88 16.01 -28.66 13.60
N MET A 89 15.13 -27.69 13.90
CA MET A 89 15.46 -26.28 13.83
C MET A 89 16.81 -26.01 14.53
N SER A 90 17.69 -25.29 13.85
CA SER A 90 18.92 -24.74 14.42
C SER A 90 18.84 -23.23 14.38
N THR A 91 19.16 -22.56 15.48
CA THR A 91 19.15 -21.10 15.52
C THR A 91 20.07 -20.57 16.60
N VAL A 92 20.70 -19.43 16.32
CA VAL A 92 21.44 -18.62 17.29
C VAL A 92 20.54 -17.54 17.92
N LEU A 93 19.25 -17.54 17.61
CA LEU A 93 18.29 -16.55 18.07
C LEU A 93 17.63 -16.98 19.39
N GLN A 94 17.43 -16.03 20.29
CA GLN A 94 16.69 -16.20 21.53
C GLN A 94 15.54 -15.20 21.59
N PRO A 95 14.33 -15.63 22.02
CA PRO A 95 13.19 -14.74 22.14
C PRO A 95 13.42 -13.77 23.30
N GLU A 96 13.54 -12.48 22.99
CA GLU A 96 13.65 -11.41 23.99
C GLU A 96 13.07 -10.12 23.40
N GLY A 97 12.11 -9.52 24.11
CA GLY A 97 11.42 -8.31 23.67
C GLY A 97 10.16 -8.56 22.84
N PHE A 98 9.63 -7.48 22.28
CA PHE A 98 8.37 -7.46 21.55
C PHE A 98 8.45 -6.50 20.36
N ASN A 99 7.98 -6.97 19.20
CA ASN A 99 7.80 -6.19 17.99
C ASN A 99 6.31 -5.89 17.81
N PHE A 100 5.98 -4.61 17.79
CA PHE A 100 4.63 -4.15 17.58
C PHE A 100 4.07 -4.64 16.23
N GLY A 101 2.83 -5.16 16.24
CA GLY A 101 2.18 -5.76 15.07
C GLY A 101 2.73 -7.12 14.60
N ARG A 102 3.75 -7.67 15.28
CA ARG A 102 4.39 -8.95 14.88
C ARG A 102 4.50 -9.97 16.00
N GLY A 103 4.69 -9.54 17.25
CA GLY A 103 4.81 -10.43 18.40
C GLY A 103 6.24 -10.50 18.95
N THR A 104 6.74 -11.72 19.19
CA THR A 104 8.05 -11.93 19.85
C THR A 104 9.23 -11.37 19.04
N ALA A 105 10.07 -10.56 19.68
CA ALA A 105 11.35 -10.14 19.13
C ALA A 105 12.48 -11.14 19.44
N TYR A 106 13.56 -11.08 18.67
CA TYR A 106 14.67 -12.01 18.78
C TYR A 106 16.01 -11.30 18.85
N ILE A 107 16.86 -11.75 19.77
CA ILE A 107 18.25 -11.33 19.93
C ILE A 107 19.20 -12.48 19.61
N THR A 108 20.47 -12.19 19.35
CA THR A 108 21.49 -13.24 19.20
C THR A 108 21.98 -13.77 20.56
N ALA A 109 22.07 -15.09 20.68
CA ALA A 109 22.60 -15.78 21.86
C ALA A 109 24.12 -15.63 22.02
N GLU A 110 24.81 -15.33 20.91
CA GLU A 110 26.25 -15.24 20.78
C GLU A 110 26.64 -14.22 19.70
N ASN A 111 27.95 -13.99 19.54
CA ASN A 111 28.42 -13.13 18.45
C ASN A 111 28.26 -13.88 17.12
N VAL A 112 27.73 -13.19 16.11
CA VAL A 112 27.46 -13.75 14.79
C VAL A 112 28.24 -12.96 13.74
N GLU A 113 29.04 -13.64 12.94
CA GLU A 113 29.76 -13.02 11.82
C GLU A 113 28.87 -12.91 10.58
N VAL A 114 29.18 -11.96 9.70
CA VAL A 114 28.49 -11.80 8.41
C VAL A 114 28.56 -13.11 7.62
N GLY A 115 27.42 -13.54 7.06
CA GLY A 115 27.29 -14.78 6.30
C GLY A 115 27.07 -16.03 7.14
N SER A 116 27.04 -15.93 8.48
CA SER A 116 26.71 -17.05 9.36
C SER A 116 25.22 -17.34 9.38
N GLU A 117 24.82 -18.57 9.74
CA GLU A 117 23.42 -18.95 9.85
C GLU A 117 22.76 -18.33 11.10
N LEU A 118 21.67 -17.59 10.91
CA LEU A 118 20.83 -17.07 12.00
C LEU A 118 19.78 -18.11 12.42
N LEU A 119 19.14 -18.71 11.41
CA LEU A 119 18.04 -19.64 11.55
C LEU A 119 18.12 -20.63 10.40
N SER A 120 18.03 -21.92 10.70
CA SER A 120 17.89 -22.97 9.70
C SER A 120 16.74 -23.90 10.09
N LEU A 121 15.74 -23.98 9.22
CA LEU A 121 14.52 -24.74 9.40
C LEU A 121 14.44 -25.89 8.39
N PRO A 122 13.98 -27.08 8.78
CA PRO A 122 13.60 -28.10 7.82
C PRO A 122 12.38 -27.64 7.00
N MET A 123 12.34 -27.92 5.70
CA MET A 123 11.20 -27.54 4.85
C MET A 123 9.86 -28.13 5.31
N SER A 124 9.87 -29.21 6.10
CA SER A 124 8.66 -29.75 6.74
C SER A 124 8.03 -28.84 7.79
N GLN A 125 8.71 -27.78 8.22
CA GLN A 125 8.21 -26.76 9.15
C GLN A 125 7.92 -25.41 8.47
N VAL A 126 8.10 -25.33 7.15
CA VAL A 126 7.92 -24.10 6.36
C VAL A 126 6.67 -24.25 5.51
N MET A 127 5.71 -23.34 5.69
CA MET A 127 4.56 -23.25 4.81
C MET A 127 4.92 -22.37 3.60
N SER A 128 4.61 -22.83 2.41
CA SER A 128 4.82 -22.17 1.13
C SER A 128 3.73 -22.54 0.13
N VAL A 129 3.67 -21.84 -1.01
CA VAL A 129 2.79 -22.20 -2.14
C VAL A 129 3.07 -23.65 -2.59
N GLU A 130 4.34 -24.07 -2.59
CA GLU A 130 4.72 -25.43 -2.93
C GLU A 130 4.16 -26.46 -1.93
N SER A 131 4.20 -26.17 -0.62
CA SER A 131 3.57 -27.05 0.37
C SER A 131 2.04 -27.10 0.24
N ALA A 132 1.40 -25.97 -0.10
CA ALA A 132 -0.03 -25.90 -0.38
C ALA A 132 -0.41 -26.75 -1.60
N ALA A 133 0.40 -26.70 -2.65
CA ALA A 133 0.22 -27.46 -3.88
C ALA A 133 0.36 -28.98 -3.68
N ARG A 134 1.17 -29.42 -2.72
CA ARG A 134 1.26 -30.85 -2.34
C ARG A 134 0.08 -31.31 -1.47
N GLY A 135 -0.62 -30.37 -0.83
CA GLY A 135 -1.81 -30.60 -0.02
C GLY A 135 -3.09 -30.65 -0.85
N ARG A 136 -4.26 -30.54 -0.19
CA ARG A 136 -5.56 -30.59 -0.88
C ARG A 136 -5.90 -29.28 -1.56
N VAL A 137 -5.31 -28.16 -1.12
CA VAL A 137 -5.34 -26.87 -1.82
C VAL A 137 -4.76 -26.99 -3.23
N GLY A 138 -3.81 -27.90 -3.47
CA GLY A 138 -3.28 -28.19 -4.81
C GLY A 138 -4.35 -28.54 -5.85
N LEU A 139 -5.43 -29.20 -5.45
CA LEU A 139 -6.55 -29.52 -6.34
C LEU A 139 -7.28 -28.26 -6.84
N LEU A 140 -7.30 -27.19 -6.03
CA LEU A 140 -7.84 -25.90 -6.45
C LEU A 140 -6.88 -25.17 -7.39
N LEU A 141 -5.57 -25.26 -7.12
CA LEU A 141 -4.54 -24.67 -7.97
C LEU A 141 -4.48 -25.33 -9.36
N GLU A 142 -4.78 -26.63 -9.47
CA GLU A 142 -4.90 -27.31 -10.76
C GLU A 142 -6.06 -26.76 -11.61
N VAL A 143 -7.19 -26.42 -10.98
CA VAL A 143 -8.39 -25.90 -11.65
C VAL A 143 -8.29 -24.39 -11.88
N ASN A 144 -7.60 -23.69 -10.99
CA ASN A 144 -7.37 -22.24 -11.05
C ASN A 144 -5.90 -21.91 -10.77
N PRO A 145 -5.01 -22.07 -11.77
CA PRO A 145 -3.59 -21.77 -11.63
C PRO A 145 -3.30 -20.29 -11.31
N ASP A 146 -4.22 -19.40 -11.65
CA ASP A 146 -4.10 -17.95 -11.46
C ASP A 146 -4.58 -17.50 -10.06
N LEU A 147 -4.82 -18.44 -9.14
CA LEU A 147 -5.19 -18.11 -7.76
C LEU A 147 -4.01 -17.39 -7.07
N PRO A 148 -4.20 -16.19 -6.51
CA PRO A 148 -3.10 -15.46 -5.89
C PRO A 148 -2.40 -16.27 -4.79
N SER A 149 -1.06 -16.22 -4.74
CA SER A 149 -0.26 -16.99 -3.79
C SER A 149 -0.59 -16.72 -2.33
N ALA A 150 -0.96 -15.48 -1.98
CA ALA A 150 -1.45 -15.14 -0.65
C ALA A 150 -2.74 -15.90 -0.29
N ILE A 151 -3.64 -16.09 -1.25
CA ILE A 151 -4.91 -16.82 -1.05
C ILE A 151 -4.65 -18.32 -0.94
N ALA A 152 -3.79 -18.87 -1.80
CA ALA A 152 -3.39 -20.27 -1.72
C ALA A 152 -2.77 -20.59 -0.34
N LEU A 153 -1.85 -19.73 0.12
CA LEU A 153 -1.21 -19.88 1.43
C LEU A 153 -2.20 -19.69 2.59
N GLY A 154 -3.14 -18.75 2.48
CA GLY A 154 -4.21 -18.54 3.47
C GLY A 154 -5.14 -19.74 3.60
N LEU A 155 -5.54 -20.35 2.47
CA LEU A 155 -6.30 -21.60 2.46
C LEU A 155 -5.50 -22.75 3.07
N HIS A 156 -4.23 -22.88 2.73
CA HIS A 156 -3.36 -23.91 3.29
C HIS A 156 -3.21 -23.76 4.80
N LEU A 157 -3.02 -22.52 5.29
CA LEU A 157 -2.98 -22.22 6.71
C LEU A 157 -4.27 -22.63 7.44
N LEU A 158 -5.43 -22.33 6.86
CA LEU A 158 -6.71 -22.74 7.44
C LEU A 158 -6.89 -24.25 7.46
N GLU A 159 -6.45 -24.95 6.41
CA GLU A 159 -6.53 -26.41 6.34
C GLU A 159 -5.69 -27.05 7.45
N GLU A 160 -4.43 -26.65 7.56
CA GLU A 160 -3.53 -27.15 8.60
C GLU A 160 -4.03 -26.80 9.99
N ARG A 161 -4.65 -25.62 10.18
CA ARG A 161 -5.31 -25.26 11.43
C ARG A 161 -6.51 -26.14 11.74
N ALA A 162 -7.33 -26.49 10.75
CA ALA A 162 -8.50 -27.35 10.93
C ALA A 162 -8.12 -28.80 11.28
N LEU A 163 -6.99 -29.29 10.76
CA LEU A 163 -6.43 -30.60 11.11
C LEU A 163 -5.97 -30.69 12.57
N GLY A 164 -5.69 -29.56 13.23
CA GLY A 164 -5.28 -29.50 14.63
C GLY A 164 -4.03 -30.35 14.88
N ALA A 165 -4.07 -31.25 15.89
CA ALA A 165 -2.95 -32.11 16.24
C ALA A 165 -2.55 -33.14 15.15
N ALA A 166 -3.37 -33.30 14.11
CA ALA A 166 -3.02 -34.14 12.96
C ALA A 166 -2.16 -33.40 11.91
N SER A 167 -2.05 -32.08 12.01
CA SER A 167 -1.22 -31.27 11.13
C SER A 167 0.26 -31.42 11.46
N ASN A 168 1.11 -31.50 10.44
CA ASN A 168 2.56 -31.41 10.61
C ASN A 168 3.02 -30.01 11.04
N PHE A 169 2.17 -29.00 10.86
CA PHE A 169 2.42 -27.61 11.22
C PHE A 169 1.72 -27.22 12.52
N SER A 170 1.13 -28.15 13.27
CA SER A 170 0.32 -27.84 14.48
C SER A 170 1.06 -26.95 15.48
N ASP A 171 2.34 -27.26 15.72
CA ASP A 171 3.18 -26.50 16.65
C ASP A 171 3.44 -25.09 16.15
N PHE A 172 3.64 -24.91 14.85
CA PHE A 172 3.83 -23.60 14.25
C PHE A 172 2.53 -22.79 14.24
N VAL A 173 1.43 -23.38 13.78
CA VAL A 173 0.11 -22.74 13.71
C VAL A 173 -0.33 -22.25 15.10
N ALA A 174 0.01 -22.99 16.17
CA ALA A 174 -0.27 -22.60 17.55
C ALA A 174 0.50 -21.35 18.02
N THR A 175 1.59 -20.98 17.34
CA THR A 175 2.40 -19.78 17.65
C THR A 175 1.99 -18.53 16.87
N LEU A 176 1.07 -18.67 15.91
CA LEU A 176 0.64 -17.55 15.07
C LEU A 176 -0.14 -16.51 15.88
N PRO A 177 0.01 -15.22 15.54
CA PRO A 177 -0.64 -14.15 16.31
C PRO A 177 -2.16 -14.20 16.19
N THR A 178 -2.83 -13.72 17.25
CA THR A 178 -4.27 -13.43 17.21
C THR A 178 -4.52 -12.15 16.41
N ILE A 179 -5.79 -11.88 16.08
CA ILE A 179 -6.19 -10.67 15.34
C ILE A 179 -5.69 -9.41 16.05
N GLU A 180 -5.84 -9.36 17.38
CA GLU A 180 -5.47 -8.23 18.22
C GLU A 180 -3.95 -7.99 18.25
N ALA A 181 -3.14 -9.04 18.01
CA ALA A 181 -1.69 -8.94 18.03
C ALA A 181 -1.09 -8.44 16.69
N ILE A 182 -1.79 -8.61 15.57
CA ILE A 182 -1.30 -8.23 14.23
C ILE A 182 -1.35 -6.70 14.03
N ASN A 183 -2.25 -6.00 14.72
CA ASN A 183 -2.46 -4.55 14.61
C ASN A 183 -2.64 -4.01 13.16
N SER A 184 -2.93 -4.88 12.19
CA SER A 184 -3.26 -4.47 10.82
C SER A 184 -4.57 -3.69 10.82
N THR A 185 -4.64 -2.63 10.02
CA THR A 185 -5.87 -1.83 9.86
C THR A 185 -7.05 -2.65 9.34
N LEU A 186 -6.80 -3.82 8.72
CA LEU A 186 -7.85 -4.78 8.32
C LEU A 186 -8.79 -5.17 9.47
N PHE A 187 -8.30 -5.08 10.71
CA PHE A 187 -9.00 -5.51 11.91
C PHE A 187 -9.49 -4.36 12.79
N TYR A 188 -9.35 -3.12 12.31
CA TYR A 188 -9.80 -1.95 13.06
C TYR A 188 -11.31 -1.94 13.23
N SER A 189 -11.75 -1.56 14.42
CA SER A 189 -13.14 -1.25 14.75
C SER A 189 -13.63 -0.01 14.00
N GLU A 190 -14.95 0.23 14.04
CA GLU A 190 -15.52 1.44 13.44
C GLU A 190 -14.92 2.73 14.04
N ASP A 191 -14.69 2.75 15.36
CA ASP A 191 -14.08 3.89 16.04
C ASP A 191 -12.63 4.12 15.59
N GLU A 192 -11.83 3.06 15.48
CA GLU A 192 -10.45 3.15 14.97
C GLU A 192 -10.41 3.53 13.48
N MET A 193 -11.41 3.12 12.69
CA MET A 193 -11.55 3.52 11.29
C MET A 193 -11.95 5.00 11.14
N ASN A 194 -12.67 5.56 12.10
CA ASN A 194 -12.97 7.00 12.15
C ASN A 194 -11.71 7.84 12.42
N GLU A 195 -10.71 7.30 13.12
CA GLU A 195 -9.40 7.97 13.27
C GLU A 195 -8.67 8.15 11.94
N LEU A 196 -9.00 7.33 10.94
CA LEU A 196 -8.41 7.37 9.60
C LEU A 196 -9.18 8.28 8.63
N GLU A 197 -10.21 9.00 9.08
CA GLU A 197 -11.11 9.74 8.19
C GLU A 197 -10.37 10.67 7.21
N GLY A 198 -10.70 10.53 5.91
CA GLY A 198 -10.12 11.31 4.81
C GLY A 198 -8.76 10.81 4.32
N SER A 199 -8.14 9.87 5.02
CA SER A 199 -6.82 9.32 4.66
C SER A 199 -6.88 8.33 3.51
N GLN A 200 -5.75 8.19 2.81
CA GLN A 200 -5.55 7.09 1.86
C GLN A 200 -5.51 5.74 2.58
N LEU A 201 -4.89 5.67 3.75
CA LEU A 201 -4.87 4.45 4.56
C LEU A 201 -6.28 3.91 4.83
N GLN A 202 -7.26 4.79 5.11
CA GLN A 202 -8.67 4.41 5.26
C GLN A 202 -9.21 3.77 3.99
N ARG A 203 -9.01 4.42 2.83
CA ARG A 203 -9.49 3.94 1.52
C ARG A 203 -8.91 2.56 1.20
N PHE A 204 -7.61 2.38 1.39
CA PHE A 204 -6.95 1.10 1.15
C PHE A 204 -7.39 0.01 2.12
N THR A 205 -7.63 0.37 3.38
CA THR A 205 -8.16 -0.58 4.37
C THR A 205 -9.54 -1.09 3.98
N LEU A 206 -10.45 -0.18 3.59
CA LEU A 206 -11.79 -0.53 3.13
C LEU A 206 -11.76 -1.37 1.84
N GLY A 207 -10.95 -0.97 0.86
CA GLY A 207 -10.79 -1.73 -0.39
C GLY A 207 -10.24 -3.14 -0.13
N ARG A 208 -9.25 -3.27 0.76
CA ARG A 208 -8.69 -4.58 1.13
C ARG A 208 -9.72 -5.46 1.84
N ALA A 209 -10.52 -4.90 2.74
CA ALA A 209 -11.60 -5.64 3.40
C ALA A 209 -12.64 -6.15 2.39
N GLN A 210 -13.07 -5.30 1.45
CA GLN A 210 -13.99 -5.68 0.37
C GLN A 210 -13.39 -6.76 -0.54
N ALA A 211 -12.10 -6.68 -0.87
CA ALA A 211 -11.43 -7.71 -1.67
C ALA A 211 -11.45 -9.07 -0.94
N VAL A 212 -11.13 -9.10 0.36
CA VAL A 212 -11.17 -10.34 1.16
C VAL A 212 -12.58 -10.96 1.18
N GLU A 213 -13.62 -10.14 1.34
CA GLU A 213 -15.01 -10.59 1.26
C GLU A 213 -15.34 -11.19 -0.11
N ALA A 214 -14.96 -10.52 -1.20
CA ALA A 214 -15.21 -11.01 -2.55
C ALA A 214 -14.51 -12.36 -2.82
N PHE A 215 -13.29 -12.55 -2.32
CA PHE A 215 -12.60 -13.83 -2.40
C PHE A 215 -13.27 -14.90 -1.54
N TYR A 216 -13.69 -14.57 -0.32
CA TYR A 216 -14.43 -15.49 0.53
C TYR A 216 -15.70 -16.00 -0.16
N ASP A 217 -16.51 -15.09 -0.71
CA ASP A 217 -17.75 -15.42 -1.43
C ASP A 217 -17.49 -16.27 -2.68
N ALA A 218 -16.38 -16.03 -3.38
CA ALA A 218 -15.98 -16.84 -4.53
C ALA A 218 -15.49 -18.24 -4.13
N LEU A 219 -14.86 -18.38 -2.97
CA LEU A 219 -14.19 -19.61 -2.53
C LEU A 219 -15.08 -20.52 -1.67
N VAL A 220 -16.07 -19.98 -0.96
CA VAL A 220 -16.88 -20.73 0.01
C VAL A 220 -17.54 -21.97 -0.60
N GLN A 221 -18.07 -21.90 -1.82
CA GLN A 221 -18.66 -23.06 -2.49
C GLN A 221 -17.60 -24.05 -2.98
N PRO A 222 -16.56 -23.64 -3.74
CA PRO A 222 -15.48 -24.55 -4.15
C PRO A 222 -14.82 -25.31 -3.00
N VAL A 223 -14.60 -24.67 -1.86
CA VAL A 223 -13.81 -25.28 -0.76
C VAL A 223 -14.67 -26.09 0.22
N THR A 224 -16.00 -25.91 0.24
CA THR A 224 -16.92 -26.60 1.18
C THR A 224 -17.90 -27.57 0.52
N SER A 225 -17.94 -27.63 -0.81
CA SER A 225 -18.79 -28.55 -1.57
C SER A 225 -17.97 -29.64 -2.26
N ARG A 226 -18.66 -30.71 -2.68
CA ARG A 226 -18.05 -31.82 -3.44
C ARG A 226 -17.89 -31.52 -4.93
N GLU A 227 -18.31 -30.33 -5.39
CA GLU A 227 -18.35 -30.00 -6.81
C GLU A 227 -16.95 -29.70 -7.36
N ALA A 228 -16.13 -28.98 -6.58
CA ALA A 228 -14.75 -28.68 -6.97
C ALA A 228 -13.74 -29.69 -6.39
N VAL A 229 -13.93 -30.13 -5.13
CA VAL A 229 -13.01 -31.06 -4.45
C VAL A 229 -13.82 -32.09 -3.66
N ASP A 230 -13.56 -33.39 -3.88
CA ASP A 230 -14.19 -34.49 -3.12
C ASP A 230 -13.13 -35.38 -2.43
N PRO A 231 -13.13 -35.48 -1.08
CA PRO A 231 -14.00 -34.77 -0.14
C PRO A 231 -13.73 -33.25 -0.10
N PRO A 232 -14.71 -32.42 0.34
CA PRO A 232 -14.54 -30.96 0.41
C PRO A 232 -13.41 -30.57 1.34
N ILE A 233 -12.63 -29.53 1.01
CA ILE A 233 -11.45 -29.12 1.79
C ILE A 233 -11.85 -28.81 3.24
N PHE A 234 -12.91 -28.04 3.43
CA PHE A 234 -13.40 -27.61 4.74
C PHE A 234 -14.84 -28.04 4.99
N HIS A 235 -15.19 -28.25 6.26
CA HIS A 235 -16.57 -28.15 6.67
C HIS A 235 -17.04 -26.68 6.64
N LYS A 236 -18.35 -26.44 6.40
CA LYS A 236 -18.90 -25.08 6.37
C LYS A 236 -18.66 -24.27 7.65
N SER A 237 -18.57 -24.92 8.80
CA SER A 237 -18.24 -24.30 10.09
C SER A 237 -16.75 -23.96 10.25
N GLU A 238 -15.89 -24.54 9.42
CA GLU A 238 -14.43 -24.36 9.46
C GLU A 238 -13.97 -23.20 8.55
N PHE A 239 -14.71 -22.93 7.47
CA PHE A 239 -14.43 -21.84 6.54
C PHE A 239 -15.44 -20.69 6.70
N THR A 240 -15.21 -19.82 7.69
CA THR A 240 -15.99 -18.59 7.94
C THR A 240 -15.20 -17.36 7.50
N LEU A 241 -15.91 -16.24 7.23
CA LEU A 241 -15.27 -14.99 6.83
C LEU A 241 -14.23 -14.51 7.86
N ASP A 242 -14.54 -14.59 9.16
CA ASP A 242 -13.61 -14.17 10.21
C ASP A 242 -12.31 -15.00 10.23
N LYS A 243 -12.42 -16.32 10.04
CA LYS A 243 -11.25 -17.20 9.95
C LYS A 243 -10.43 -16.91 8.70
N PHE A 244 -11.10 -16.65 7.59
CA PHE A 244 -10.45 -16.28 6.34
C PHE A 244 -9.73 -14.93 6.45
N ARG A 245 -10.39 -13.90 7.00
CA ARG A 245 -9.78 -12.60 7.30
C ARG A 245 -8.55 -12.75 8.21
N TRP A 246 -8.65 -13.55 9.28
CA TRP A 246 -7.49 -13.84 10.14
C TRP A 246 -6.35 -14.48 9.36
N ALA A 247 -6.63 -15.48 8.52
CA ALA A 247 -5.59 -16.16 7.74
C ALA A 247 -4.90 -15.19 6.76
N MET A 248 -5.66 -14.31 6.11
CA MET A 248 -5.09 -13.27 5.24
C MET A 248 -4.24 -12.27 6.01
N GLY A 249 -4.69 -11.84 7.19
CA GLY A 249 -3.91 -10.97 8.06
C GLY A 249 -2.57 -11.60 8.46
N VAL A 250 -2.56 -12.88 8.86
CA VAL A 250 -1.33 -13.62 9.18
C VAL A 250 -0.42 -13.70 7.96
N VAL A 251 -0.96 -14.07 6.79
CA VAL A 251 -0.15 -14.19 5.57
C VAL A 251 0.53 -12.85 5.25
N TRP A 252 -0.21 -11.74 5.20
CA TRP A 252 0.39 -10.44 4.89
C TRP A 252 1.34 -9.93 5.96
N SER A 253 1.06 -10.20 7.24
CA SER A 253 1.92 -9.74 8.32
C SER A 253 3.22 -10.54 8.41
N SER A 254 3.21 -11.81 8.04
CA SER A 254 4.24 -12.75 8.49
C SER A 254 4.98 -13.51 7.38
N THR A 255 4.63 -13.33 6.10
CA THR A 255 5.38 -13.95 5.01
C THR A 255 6.67 -13.20 4.66
N PHE A 256 7.70 -13.96 4.25
CA PHE A 256 8.90 -13.43 3.61
C PHE A 256 9.04 -13.97 2.20
N GLN A 257 9.58 -13.14 1.30
CA GLN A 257 10.01 -13.57 -0.02
C GLN A 257 11.47 -14.06 0.05
N PHE A 258 11.80 -15.15 -0.64
CA PHE A 258 13.15 -15.72 -0.68
C PHE A 258 13.73 -15.87 -2.10
N GLY A 259 12.91 -15.66 -3.13
CA GLY A 259 13.29 -15.75 -4.54
C GLY A 259 12.75 -14.58 -5.36
N GLU A 260 12.98 -14.61 -6.66
CA GLU A 260 12.55 -13.54 -7.58
C GLU A 260 11.09 -13.69 -8.03
N ASN A 261 10.50 -14.88 -7.91
CA ASN A 261 9.11 -15.10 -8.30
C ASN A 261 8.16 -14.65 -7.19
N GLU A 262 6.95 -14.23 -7.57
CA GLU A 262 5.88 -13.87 -6.63
C GLU A 262 5.44 -15.06 -5.74
N ASP A 263 5.62 -16.29 -6.24
CA ASP A 263 5.29 -17.53 -5.54
C ASP A 263 6.37 -17.97 -4.55
N ASP A 264 7.56 -17.35 -4.59
CA ASP A 264 8.68 -17.64 -3.70
C ASP A 264 8.48 -16.97 -2.32
N VAL A 265 7.31 -17.22 -1.73
CA VAL A 265 6.89 -16.72 -0.42
C VAL A 265 6.76 -17.85 0.59
N ILE A 266 7.19 -17.57 1.82
CA ILE A 266 7.21 -18.52 2.92
C ILE A 266 6.61 -17.93 4.19
N LEU A 267 5.93 -18.79 4.95
CA LEU A 267 5.44 -18.54 6.30
C LEU A 267 6.05 -19.62 7.21
N ALA A 268 6.86 -19.19 8.17
CA ALA A 268 7.66 -20.11 8.98
C ALA A 268 7.83 -19.62 10.42
N PRO A 269 8.10 -20.54 11.39
CA PRO A 269 8.43 -20.18 12.76
C PRO A 269 9.57 -19.17 12.83
N VAL A 270 9.56 -18.32 13.86
CA VAL A 270 10.54 -17.24 14.09
C VAL A 270 10.43 -16.12 13.05
N LEU A 271 10.44 -16.42 11.76
CA LEU A 271 10.25 -15.44 10.69
C LEU A 271 8.90 -14.70 10.82
N ASN A 272 7.86 -15.40 11.25
CA ASN A 272 6.54 -14.79 11.40
C ASN A 272 6.49 -13.60 12.37
N THR A 273 7.38 -13.54 13.38
CA THR A 273 7.42 -12.47 14.39
C THR A 273 8.72 -11.67 14.43
N ILE A 274 9.78 -12.09 13.74
CA ILE A 274 11.08 -11.38 13.70
C ILE A 274 10.89 -9.93 13.27
N GLY A 275 11.68 -9.02 13.86
CA GLY A 275 11.51 -7.58 13.64
C GLY A 275 11.81 -7.18 12.21
N ILE A 276 11.15 -6.13 11.74
CA ILE A 276 11.43 -5.54 10.42
C ILE A 276 12.26 -4.29 10.62
N CYS A 277 13.36 -4.21 9.87
CA CYS A 277 14.19 -3.02 9.83
C CYS A 277 13.46 -1.92 9.05
N THR A 278 13.37 -0.74 9.66
CA THR A 278 12.77 0.46 9.08
C THR A 278 13.76 1.63 9.00
N ASP A 279 15.05 1.32 9.06
CA ASP A 279 16.11 2.32 9.09
C ASP A 279 16.25 3.02 7.75
N LEU A 280 16.50 4.33 7.83
CA LEU A 280 16.61 5.21 6.68
C LEU A 280 17.92 6.00 6.76
N ASN A 281 18.59 6.19 5.62
CA ASN A 281 19.78 7.05 5.50
C ASN A 281 19.40 8.54 5.53
N GLN A 282 20.35 9.46 5.61
CA GLN A 282 20.06 10.91 5.69
C GLN A 282 19.20 11.45 4.54
N GLU A 283 19.23 10.81 3.38
CA GLU A 283 18.45 11.19 2.18
C GLU A 283 17.03 10.60 2.17
N GLY A 284 16.65 9.79 3.17
CA GLY A 284 15.35 9.12 3.22
C GLY A 284 15.24 7.86 2.37
N ASN A 285 16.37 7.31 1.90
CA ASN A 285 16.42 5.99 1.28
C ASN A 285 16.54 4.90 2.36
N GLU A 286 16.07 3.69 2.07
CA GLU A 286 16.22 2.54 2.97
C GLU A 286 17.70 2.23 3.23
N ALA A 287 18.05 2.05 4.50
CA ALA A 287 19.42 1.75 4.96
C ALA A 287 19.54 0.35 5.58
N CYS A 288 18.49 -0.47 5.43
CA CYS A 288 18.43 -1.80 5.99
C CYS A 288 19.30 -2.79 5.21
N PRO A 289 20.04 -3.68 5.88
CA PRO A 289 20.76 -4.75 5.22
C PRO A 289 19.80 -5.69 4.47
N GLU A 290 20.14 -6.03 3.23
CA GLU A 290 19.36 -6.96 2.40
C GLU A 290 19.20 -8.30 3.10
N THR A 291 17.99 -8.85 3.13
CA THR A 291 17.72 -10.11 3.83
C THR A 291 18.13 -11.30 2.97
N SER A 292 18.98 -12.17 3.53
CA SER A 292 19.50 -13.34 2.81
C SER A 292 18.80 -14.60 3.31
N ILE A 293 17.81 -15.07 2.54
CA ILE A 293 17.09 -16.31 2.79
C ILE A 293 17.38 -17.25 1.63
N LYS A 294 17.76 -18.50 1.91
CA LYS A 294 18.01 -19.51 0.87
C LYS A 294 17.29 -20.80 1.20
N VAL A 295 16.74 -21.42 0.16
CA VAL A 295 16.21 -22.78 0.21
C VAL A 295 17.23 -23.70 -0.44
N ASP A 296 17.78 -24.62 0.35
CA ASP A 296 18.62 -25.71 -0.13
C ASP A 296 17.74 -26.92 -0.44
N THR A 297 17.61 -27.24 -1.73
CA THR A 297 16.80 -28.36 -2.21
C THR A 297 17.43 -29.72 -1.92
N ASP A 298 18.75 -29.82 -1.80
CA ASP A 298 19.46 -31.07 -1.53
C ASP A 298 19.31 -31.47 -0.07
N THR A 299 19.44 -30.50 0.83
CA THR A 299 19.28 -30.71 2.27
C THR A 299 17.84 -30.53 2.77
N GLN A 300 16.94 -30.01 1.91
CA GLN A 300 15.55 -29.69 2.23
C GLN A 300 15.45 -28.72 3.43
N ARG A 301 16.24 -27.64 3.38
CA ARG A 301 16.31 -26.64 4.44
C ARG A 301 16.10 -25.21 3.93
N LEU A 302 15.43 -24.42 4.75
CA LEU A 302 15.37 -22.98 4.65
C LEU A 302 16.38 -22.38 5.63
N THR A 303 17.32 -21.58 5.15
CA THR A 303 18.34 -20.94 6.00
C THR A 303 18.33 -19.43 5.80
N VAL A 304 18.30 -18.70 6.92
CA VAL A 304 18.44 -17.25 7.01
C VAL A 304 19.88 -16.95 7.42
N TYR A 305 20.57 -16.10 6.65
CA TYR A 305 21.95 -15.72 6.89
C TYR A 305 22.07 -14.31 7.45
N ALA A 306 23.08 -14.08 8.28
CA ALA A 306 23.39 -12.79 8.84
C ALA A 306 23.97 -11.85 7.78
N SER A 307 23.22 -10.84 7.37
CA SER A 307 23.69 -9.83 6.40
C SER A 307 24.64 -8.80 7.02
N VAL A 308 24.65 -8.72 8.36
CA VAL A 308 25.58 -7.90 9.16
C VAL A 308 26.09 -8.72 10.33
N ALA A 309 27.18 -8.25 10.97
CA ALA A 309 27.65 -8.86 12.20
C ALA A 309 26.76 -8.45 13.39
N TYR A 310 26.49 -9.38 14.29
CA TYR A 310 25.72 -9.13 15.51
C TYR A 310 26.58 -9.44 16.73
N SER A 311 26.56 -8.55 17.72
CA SER A 311 27.09 -8.86 19.05
C SER A 311 26.07 -9.68 19.84
N LYS A 312 26.50 -10.52 20.78
CA LYS A 312 25.60 -11.22 21.69
C LYS A 312 24.62 -10.23 22.35
N GLY A 313 23.34 -10.56 22.35
CA GLY A 313 22.26 -9.75 22.92
C GLY A 313 21.72 -8.70 21.97
N GLN A 314 22.22 -8.61 20.74
CA GLN A 314 21.74 -7.64 19.75
C GLN A 314 20.48 -8.18 19.06
N GLU A 315 19.46 -7.32 18.94
CA GLU A 315 18.23 -7.64 18.22
C GLU A 315 18.49 -7.87 16.74
N VAL A 316 17.86 -8.91 16.19
CA VAL A 316 17.89 -9.22 14.76
C VAL A 316 16.62 -8.70 14.11
N ARG A 317 16.80 -7.81 13.13
CA ARG A 317 15.75 -7.30 12.27
C ARG A 317 16.06 -7.60 10.81
N LEU A 318 15.06 -8.01 10.06
CA LEU A 318 15.14 -8.31 8.63
C LEU A 318 14.58 -7.16 7.80
N SER A 319 15.09 -6.98 6.60
CA SER A 319 14.60 -5.99 5.64
C SER A 319 13.43 -6.55 4.81
N MET A 320 12.39 -5.73 4.65
CA MET A 320 11.34 -5.90 3.64
C MET A 320 11.33 -4.64 2.76
N PRO A 321 12.23 -4.56 1.76
CA PRO A 321 12.44 -3.33 1.00
C PRO A 321 11.24 -2.98 0.12
N GLY A 322 11.18 -1.73 -0.31
CA GLY A 322 10.21 -1.26 -1.31
C GLY A 322 8.79 -1.01 -0.77
N LYS A 323 8.57 -1.11 0.56
CA LYS A 323 7.27 -0.85 1.18
C LYS A 323 7.15 0.59 1.67
N SER A 324 6.08 1.29 1.34
CA SER A 324 5.72 2.57 1.97
C SER A 324 5.26 2.36 3.42
N SER A 325 5.23 3.41 4.23
CA SER A 325 4.71 3.35 5.60
C SER A 325 3.22 3.00 5.60
N THR A 326 2.45 3.43 4.60
CA THR A 326 1.05 3.03 4.41
C THR A 326 0.94 1.51 4.19
N GLN A 327 1.79 0.93 3.34
CA GLN A 327 1.82 -0.52 3.11
C GLN A 327 2.27 -1.29 4.36
N LEU A 328 3.27 -0.77 5.09
CA LEU A 328 3.70 -1.35 6.36
C LEU A 328 2.55 -1.34 7.39
N MET A 329 1.79 -0.25 7.46
CA MET A 329 0.66 -0.14 8.38
C MET A 329 -0.48 -1.09 8.01
N LEU A 330 -0.80 -1.18 6.71
CA LEU A 330 -1.82 -2.08 6.18
C LEU A 330 -1.52 -3.55 6.47
N SER A 331 -0.28 -3.99 6.32
CA SER A 331 0.09 -5.42 6.40
C SER A 331 0.67 -5.83 7.75
N HIS A 332 1.45 -4.96 8.39
CA HIS A 332 2.22 -5.28 9.61
C HIS A 332 1.84 -4.43 10.82
N GLY A 333 0.92 -3.46 10.68
CA GLY A 333 0.40 -2.70 11.80
C GLY A 333 1.37 -1.68 12.40
N PHE A 334 2.41 -1.26 11.67
CA PHE A 334 3.31 -0.18 12.09
C PHE A 334 3.73 0.72 10.93
N ALA A 335 4.20 1.92 11.27
CA ALA A 335 4.74 2.92 10.35
C ALA A 335 6.19 3.29 10.70
N ARG A 336 6.97 3.78 9.73
CA ARG A 336 8.33 4.29 9.99
C ARG A 336 8.28 5.51 10.90
N ALA A 337 9.35 5.73 11.66
CA ALA A 337 9.46 6.88 12.57
C ALA A 337 9.50 8.23 11.83
N ARG A 338 9.95 8.23 10.57
CA ARG A 338 9.94 9.38 9.66
C ARG A 338 9.67 8.92 8.23
N ALA A 339 9.27 9.86 7.38
CA ALA A 339 8.98 9.58 5.98
C ALA A 339 10.23 9.13 5.21
N SER A 340 9.99 8.24 4.25
CA SER A 340 10.92 7.71 3.27
C SER A 340 10.53 8.20 1.88
N LYS A 341 11.42 8.04 0.89
CA LYS A 341 11.07 8.31 -0.53
C LYS A 341 10.08 7.30 -1.13
N LEU A 342 9.74 6.25 -0.40
CA LEU A 342 8.71 5.26 -0.79
C LEU A 342 7.32 5.69 -0.35
N ASP A 343 7.22 6.65 0.58
CA ASP A 343 5.94 7.17 1.03
C ASP A 343 5.29 8.00 -0.08
N LYS A 344 4.04 7.65 -0.41
CA LYS A 344 3.33 8.21 -1.56
C LYS A 344 1.83 8.34 -1.31
N LEU A 345 1.21 9.21 -2.08
CA LEU A 345 -0.23 9.29 -2.24
C LEU A 345 -0.66 8.98 -3.67
N ASP A 346 -1.65 8.12 -3.78
CA ASP A 346 -2.27 7.65 -5.00
C ASP A 346 -3.54 8.48 -5.23
N LEU A 347 -3.50 9.28 -6.30
CA LEU A 347 -4.58 10.18 -6.69
C LEU A 347 -5.14 9.78 -8.05
N THR A 348 -6.40 9.40 -8.10
CA THR A 348 -7.13 9.19 -9.36
C THR A 348 -7.69 10.52 -9.84
N VAL A 349 -7.38 10.90 -11.08
CA VAL A 349 -8.01 12.06 -11.72
C VAL A 349 -8.92 11.57 -12.83
N THR A 350 -10.22 11.69 -12.60
CA THR A 350 -11.27 11.38 -13.56
C THR A 350 -11.56 12.58 -14.46
N LEU A 351 -11.95 12.32 -15.72
CA LEU A 351 -12.50 13.38 -16.56
C LEU A 351 -13.95 13.65 -16.15
N ASP A 352 -14.36 14.90 -16.28
CA ASP A 352 -15.76 15.30 -16.13
C ASP A 352 -16.64 14.46 -17.09
N PRO A 353 -17.65 13.73 -16.59
CA PRO A 353 -18.56 12.95 -17.43
C PRO A 353 -19.28 13.78 -18.51
N SER A 354 -19.39 15.10 -18.31
CA SER A 354 -19.99 16.03 -19.26
C SER A 354 -19.01 16.53 -20.34
N ASP A 355 -17.74 16.15 -20.27
CA ASP A 355 -16.74 16.53 -21.26
C ASP A 355 -17.02 15.84 -22.61
N THR A 356 -17.56 16.62 -23.55
CA THR A 356 -17.85 16.18 -24.93
C THR A 356 -16.62 15.64 -25.69
N LEU A 357 -15.41 15.98 -25.23
CA LEU A 357 -14.14 15.53 -25.82
C LEU A 357 -13.55 14.30 -25.10
N ALA A 358 -14.19 13.80 -24.03
CA ALA A 358 -13.71 12.66 -23.26
C ALA A 358 -13.39 11.42 -24.10
N PRO A 359 -14.20 11.00 -25.11
CA PRO A 359 -13.86 9.85 -25.95
C PRO A 359 -12.55 10.04 -26.73
N LEU A 360 -12.30 11.25 -27.24
CA LEU A 360 -11.08 11.57 -27.97
C LEU A 360 -9.87 11.65 -27.04
N LYS A 361 -10.02 12.28 -25.87
CA LYS A 361 -8.97 12.32 -24.85
C LYS A 361 -8.58 10.92 -24.38
N ASN A 362 -9.57 10.06 -24.12
CA ASN A 362 -9.33 8.66 -23.75
C ASN A 362 -8.57 7.92 -24.85
N TYR A 363 -8.96 8.06 -26.12
CA TYR A 363 -8.22 7.47 -27.24
C TYR A 363 -6.76 7.96 -27.29
N LEU A 364 -6.50 9.25 -27.05
CA LEU A 364 -5.14 9.79 -27.02
C LEU A 364 -4.33 9.25 -25.84
N LEU A 365 -4.89 9.19 -24.64
CA LEU A 365 -4.22 8.62 -23.47
C LEU A 365 -3.85 7.14 -23.70
N GLN A 366 -4.79 6.34 -24.23
CA GLN A 366 -4.54 4.93 -24.53
C GLN A 366 -3.48 4.73 -25.62
N THR A 367 -3.57 5.49 -26.71
CA THR A 367 -2.67 5.28 -27.86
C THR A 367 -1.29 5.90 -27.70
N GLN A 368 -1.15 6.96 -26.90
CA GLN A 368 0.10 7.71 -26.76
C GLN A 368 0.82 7.43 -25.44
N LEU A 369 0.08 7.21 -24.35
CA LEU A 369 0.64 7.01 -23.00
C LEU A 369 0.40 5.59 -22.46
N ASN A 370 -0.27 4.73 -23.22
CA ASN A 370 -0.73 3.41 -22.78
C ASN A 370 -1.51 3.46 -21.46
N GLU A 371 -2.35 4.48 -21.33
CA GLU A 371 -2.96 4.84 -20.05
C GLU A 371 -4.50 4.86 -20.14
N SER A 372 -5.15 4.56 -19.02
CA SER A 372 -6.60 4.70 -18.87
C SER A 372 -7.00 6.12 -18.48
N ILE A 373 -8.19 6.53 -18.90
CA ILE A 373 -8.83 7.76 -18.42
C ILE A 373 -8.93 7.83 -16.89
N ASN A 374 -9.07 6.70 -16.22
CA ASN A 374 -9.15 6.57 -14.76
C ASN A 374 -7.80 6.17 -14.12
N ALA A 375 -6.69 6.52 -14.76
CA ALA A 375 -5.38 6.22 -14.19
C ALA A 375 -5.16 6.93 -12.85
N THR A 376 -4.44 6.20 -11.99
CA THR A 376 -4.04 6.61 -10.64
C THR A 376 -2.60 7.10 -10.70
N TYR A 377 -2.36 8.27 -10.12
CA TYR A 377 -1.04 8.91 -10.12
C TYR A 377 -0.41 8.86 -8.73
N GLU A 378 0.88 8.62 -8.69
CA GLU A 378 1.65 8.47 -7.46
C GLU A 378 2.41 9.77 -7.18
N PHE A 379 2.14 10.37 -6.01
CA PHE A 379 2.83 11.56 -5.52
C PHE A 379 3.71 11.18 -4.34
N PHE A 380 5.03 11.23 -4.53
CA PHE A 380 5.99 10.77 -3.53
C PHE A 380 6.41 11.90 -2.59
N TYR A 381 6.63 11.54 -1.34
CA TYR A 381 7.20 12.42 -0.31
C TYR A 381 8.60 12.91 -0.72
N GLY A 382 8.87 14.20 -0.52
CA GLY A 382 10.17 14.81 -0.80
C GLY A 382 10.51 14.90 -2.29
N SER A 383 9.50 14.85 -3.17
CA SER A 383 9.68 15.05 -4.60
C SER A 383 10.16 16.47 -4.90
N SER A 384 11.12 16.61 -5.82
CA SER A 384 11.62 17.94 -6.27
C SER A 384 10.82 18.53 -7.44
N LYS A 385 10.03 17.70 -8.12
CA LYS A 385 9.12 18.07 -9.21
C LYS A 385 7.96 17.09 -9.27
N ILE A 386 6.83 17.53 -9.83
CA ILE A 386 5.78 16.61 -10.27
C ILE A 386 6.36 15.78 -11.41
N ASP A 387 6.19 14.46 -11.32
CA ASP A 387 6.68 13.52 -12.33
C ASP A 387 6.23 13.90 -13.75
N GLU A 388 7.12 13.71 -14.72
CA GLU A 388 6.89 14.17 -16.10
C GLU A 388 5.77 13.38 -16.77
N TYR A 389 5.65 12.09 -16.48
CA TYR A 389 4.57 11.26 -17.00
C TYR A 389 3.23 11.68 -16.40
N VAL A 390 3.16 11.86 -15.07
CA VAL A 390 1.97 12.39 -14.37
C VAL A 390 1.56 13.74 -14.95
N SER A 391 2.52 14.65 -15.09
CA SER A 391 2.30 16.00 -15.59
C SER A 391 1.79 16.00 -17.05
N THR A 392 2.38 15.17 -17.91
CA THR A 392 1.98 15.01 -19.32
C THR A 392 0.56 14.47 -19.42
N SER A 393 0.24 13.41 -18.67
CA SER A 393 -1.07 12.79 -18.66
C SER A 393 -2.17 13.75 -18.18
N LEU A 394 -1.94 14.44 -17.06
CA LEU A 394 -2.89 15.42 -16.53
C LEU A 394 -3.08 16.61 -17.49
N ARG A 395 -2.02 17.11 -18.14
CA ARG A 395 -2.14 18.17 -19.15
C ARG A 395 -2.95 17.70 -20.37
N MET A 396 -2.74 16.46 -20.82
CA MET A 396 -3.51 15.86 -21.92
C MET A 396 -4.99 15.74 -21.58
N LYS A 397 -5.31 15.30 -20.34
CA LYS A 397 -6.69 15.26 -19.81
C LYS A 397 -7.36 16.64 -19.85
N LEU A 398 -6.60 17.71 -19.67
CA LEU A 398 -7.10 19.08 -19.55
C LEU A 398 -7.08 19.90 -20.85
N LEU A 399 -6.71 19.30 -22.00
CA LEU A 399 -6.75 19.97 -23.30
C LEU A 399 -8.17 20.43 -23.69
N SER A 400 -8.28 21.62 -24.26
CA SER A 400 -9.49 22.11 -24.92
C SER A 400 -9.53 21.67 -26.39
N GLY A 401 -10.67 21.87 -27.07
CA GLY A 401 -10.85 21.50 -28.47
C GLY A 401 -9.79 22.06 -29.42
N GLY A 402 -9.38 23.33 -29.23
CA GLY A 402 -8.32 23.94 -30.05
C GLY A 402 -6.92 23.42 -29.72
N GLU A 403 -6.67 23.08 -28.45
CA GLU A 403 -5.39 22.56 -27.97
C GLU A 403 -5.17 21.09 -28.36
N LEU A 404 -6.24 20.32 -28.58
CA LEU A 404 -6.16 18.93 -29.01
C LEU A 404 -5.42 18.75 -30.35
N ALA A 405 -5.44 19.74 -31.25
CA ALA A 405 -4.65 19.67 -32.49
C ALA A 405 -3.13 19.69 -32.24
N ARG A 406 -2.71 20.17 -31.06
CA ARG A 406 -1.33 20.42 -30.64
C ARG A 406 -0.84 19.44 -29.57
N TYR A 407 -1.60 18.38 -29.29
CA TYR A 407 -1.27 17.41 -28.22
C TYR A 407 0.15 16.82 -28.32
N LYS A 408 0.70 16.70 -29.53
CA LYS A 408 2.06 16.18 -29.76
C LYS A 408 3.15 17.03 -29.11
N GLU A 409 2.89 18.30 -28.84
CA GLU A 409 3.82 19.17 -28.12
C GLU A 409 4.03 18.70 -26.67
N LEU A 410 3.06 18.00 -26.06
CA LEU A 410 3.21 17.37 -24.74
C LEU A 410 4.06 16.10 -24.76
N LEU A 411 4.17 15.45 -25.92
CA LEU A 411 4.88 14.17 -26.09
C LEU A 411 6.32 14.36 -26.58
N THR A 412 6.66 15.58 -27.00
CA THR A 412 7.98 15.88 -27.53
C THR A 412 8.94 16.08 -26.36
N PRO A 413 10.04 15.30 -26.26
CA PRO A 413 11.00 15.48 -25.18
C PRO A 413 11.54 16.90 -25.16
N ALA A 414 11.67 17.47 -23.97
CA ALA A 414 12.35 18.72 -23.74
C ALA A 414 13.81 18.62 -24.23
N GLU A 415 14.18 19.28 -25.33
CA GLU A 415 15.59 19.42 -25.71
C GLU A 415 16.23 20.53 -24.86
N GLY A 416 17.06 20.14 -23.87
CA GLY A 416 17.80 21.05 -22.99
C GLY A 416 17.15 21.30 -21.62
N GLU A 417 17.87 21.97 -20.72
CA GLU A 417 17.45 22.21 -19.32
C GLU A 417 16.24 23.16 -19.16
N GLU A 418 15.84 23.87 -20.23
CA GLU A 418 14.86 24.98 -20.13
C GLU A 418 13.50 24.76 -20.80
N HIS A 419 13.27 23.65 -21.52
CA HIS A 419 12.06 23.52 -22.36
C HIS A 419 11.10 22.44 -21.88
N ARG A 420 10.47 22.65 -20.71
CA ARG A 420 9.26 21.89 -20.36
C ARG A 420 8.23 21.94 -21.51
N PRO A 421 7.55 20.84 -21.84
CA PRO A 421 6.57 20.85 -22.91
C PRO A 421 5.33 21.67 -22.50
N ILE A 422 5.05 22.75 -23.24
CA ILE A 422 3.92 23.67 -22.97
C ILE A 422 3.05 23.74 -24.22
N VAL A 423 1.76 23.45 -24.13
CA VAL A 423 0.82 23.67 -25.25
C VAL A 423 0.29 25.10 -25.26
N SER A 424 -0.12 25.61 -24.10
CA SER A 424 -0.66 26.96 -23.94
C SER A 424 -0.60 27.39 -22.46
N LEU A 425 -0.64 28.71 -22.21
CA LEU A 425 -0.79 29.24 -20.85
C LEU A 425 -2.09 28.78 -20.18
N ARG A 426 -3.18 28.62 -20.94
CA ARG A 426 -4.48 28.16 -20.43
C ARG A 426 -4.40 26.72 -19.94
N ASN A 427 -3.76 25.82 -20.69
CA ASN A 427 -3.62 24.42 -20.29
C ASN A 427 -2.77 24.30 -19.02
N GLU A 428 -1.69 25.07 -18.91
CA GLU A 428 -0.87 25.12 -17.70
C GLU A 428 -1.63 25.68 -16.49
N PHE A 429 -2.43 26.73 -16.70
CA PHE A 429 -3.25 27.32 -15.64
C PHE A 429 -4.27 26.32 -15.11
N VAL A 430 -4.97 25.62 -16.01
CA VAL A 430 -5.98 24.63 -15.63
C VAL A 430 -5.32 23.43 -14.96
N PHE A 431 -4.13 23.00 -15.40
CA PHE A 431 -3.33 21.96 -14.74
C PHE A 431 -2.98 22.35 -13.30
N THR A 432 -2.30 23.49 -13.09
CA THR A 432 -1.92 23.95 -11.74
C THR A 432 -3.14 24.10 -10.84
N ARG A 433 -4.22 24.71 -11.35
CA ARG A 433 -5.46 24.88 -10.60
C ARG A 433 -6.10 23.54 -10.25
N ALA A 434 -6.09 22.56 -11.15
CA ALA A 434 -6.65 21.23 -10.89
C ALA A 434 -5.87 20.52 -9.78
N VAL A 435 -4.54 20.53 -9.82
CA VAL A 435 -3.69 19.94 -8.77
C VAL A 435 -3.96 20.59 -7.41
N ILE A 436 -3.88 21.93 -7.34
CA ILE A 436 -4.09 22.67 -6.08
C ILE A 436 -5.51 22.43 -5.53
N SER A 437 -6.53 22.50 -6.40
CA SER A 437 -7.92 22.29 -5.98
C SER A 437 -8.15 20.87 -5.47
N THR A 438 -7.54 19.87 -6.10
CA THR A 438 -7.66 18.46 -5.70
C THR A 438 -6.99 18.24 -4.35
N CYS A 439 -5.73 18.66 -4.19
CA CYS A 439 -5.02 18.55 -2.91
C CYS A 439 -5.73 19.32 -1.78
N THR A 440 -6.23 20.53 -2.06
CA THR A 440 -7.02 21.32 -1.09
C THR A 440 -8.32 20.60 -0.70
N THR A 441 -8.98 19.94 -1.65
CA THR A 441 -10.22 19.21 -1.38
C THR A 441 -9.94 17.97 -0.52
N LEU A 442 -8.87 17.24 -0.81
CA LEU A 442 -8.44 16.09 -0.01
C LEU A 442 -8.03 16.51 1.40
N LEU A 443 -7.26 17.59 1.55
CA LEU A 443 -6.89 18.12 2.87
C LEU A 443 -8.10 18.48 3.74
N LYS A 444 -9.18 18.98 3.13
CA LYS A 444 -10.44 19.28 3.84
C LYS A 444 -11.22 18.05 4.30
N GLN A 445 -10.91 16.86 3.76
CA GLN A 445 -11.54 15.61 4.20
C GLN A 445 -10.95 15.12 5.52
N TYR A 446 -9.74 15.56 5.89
CA TYR A 446 -9.16 15.22 7.19
C TYR A 446 -9.85 16.04 8.30
N PRO A 447 -10.22 15.41 9.42
CA PRO A 447 -10.80 16.11 10.56
C PRO A 447 -9.78 17.00 11.30
N THR A 448 -8.48 16.76 11.09
CA THR A 448 -7.38 17.43 11.78
C THR A 448 -6.38 18.07 10.83
N SER A 449 -5.71 19.14 11.29
CA SER A 449 -4.58 19.75 10.59
C SER A 449 -3.26 19.02 10.88
N ILE A 450 -2.22 19.31 10.09
CA ILE A 450 -0.87 18.75 10.32
C ILE A 450 -0.35 19.13 11.70
N GLU A 451 -0.54 20.37 12.12
CA GLU A 451 -0.06 20.89 13.39
C GLU A 451 -0.76 20.19 14.56
N GLN A 452 -2.07 19.95 14.44
CA GLN A 452 -2.83 19.21 15.46
C GLN A 452 -2.34 17.77 15.60
N ASP A 453 -2.08 17.10 14.49
CA ASP A 453 -1.56 15.73 14.50
C ASP A 453 -0.14 15.64 15.06
N GLN A 454 0.72 16.62 14.74
CA GLN A 454 2.05 16.74 15.33
C GLN A 454 1.99 16.96 16.85
N GLU A 455 1.10 17.84 17.32
CA GLU A 455 0.86 18.03 18.75
C GLU A 455 0.34 16.75 19.43
N ASN A 456 -0.56 16.02 18.76
CA ASN A 456 -1.10 14.77 19.28
C ASN A 456 -0.01 13.69 19.38
N LEU A 457 0.81 13.55 18.33
CA LEU A 457 1.95 12.63 18.32
C LEU A 457 2.97 12.96 19.42
N ALA A 458 3.23 14.25 19.66
CA ALA A 458 4.11 14.67 20.75
C ALA A 458 3.56 14.26 22.13
N LYS A 459 2.25 14.41 22.37
CA LYS A 459 1.59 14.00 23.63
C LYS A 459 1.61 12.49 23.85
N LEU A 460 1.68 11.70 22.78
CA LEU A 460 1.75 10.24 22.84
C LEU A 460 3.17 9.73 23.12
N SER A 461 4.20 10.55 22.87
CA SER A 461 5.61 10.14 23.00
C SER A 461 6.02 9.86 24.47
N ASP A 462 5.24 10.33 25.44
CA ASP A 462 5.46 10.08 26.87
C ASP A 462 4.72 8.83 27.40
N LYS A 463 3.99 8.10 26.53
CA LYS A 463 3.17 6.94 26.91
C LYS A 463 3.65 5.67 26.21
N ASP A 464 4.05 4.68 27.00
CA ASP A 464 4.54 3.38 26.53
C ASP A 464 3.48 2.26 26.55
N ASP A 465 2.20 2.60 26.46
CA ASP A 465 1.13 1.60 26.34
C ASP A 465 0.84 1.25 24.86
N VAL A 466 0.38 0.02 24.63
CA VAL A 466 0.14 -0.55 23.30
C VAL A 466 -0.80 0.33 22.46
N GLU A 467 -1.82 0.90 23.08
CA GLU A 467 -2.81 1.73 22.39
C GLU A 467 -2.22 3.09 21.99
N SER A 468 -1.47 3.73 22.89
CA SER A 468 -0.75 4.96 22.54
C SER A 468 0.25 4.75 21.41
N VAL A 469 0.94 3.59 21.37
CA VAL A 469 1.85 3.22 20.28
C VAL A 469 1.10 3.02 18.95
N ARG A 470 -0.05 2.33 18.97
CA ARG A 470 -0.95 2.18 17.80
C ARG A 470 -1.32 3.54 17.22
N ILE A 471 -1.85 4.42 18.07
CA ILE A 471 -2.29 5.77 17.67
C ILE A 471 -1.09 6.57 17.14
N ALA A 472 0.08 6.44 17.74
CA ALA A 472 1.28 7.11 17.25
C ALA A 472 1.68 6.66 15.84
N HIS A 473 1.53 5.38 15.49
CA HIS A 473 1.75 4.91 14.11
C HIS A 473 0.72 5.47 13.12
N VAL A 474 -0.55 5.49 13.50
CA VAL A 474 -1.61 6.12 12.69
C VAL A 474 -1.30 7.60 12.45
N GLN A 475 -1.01 8.36 13.52
CA GLN A 475 -0.68 9.78 13.45
C GLN A 475 0.50 10.08 12.53
N ARG A 476 1.55 9.25 12.55
CA ARG A 476 2.67 9.37 11.60
C ARG A 476 2.22 9.29 10.14
N ILE A 477 1.34 8.34 9.80
CA ILE A 477 0.80 8.22 8.44
C ILE A 477 -0.01 9.45 8.07
N LEU A 478 -0.92 9.90 8.94
CA LEU A 478 -1.77 11.07 8.68
C LEU A 478 -0.96 12.35 8.46
N ILE A 479 0.14 12.52 9.19
CA ILE A 479 1.08 13.63 8.98
C ILE A 479 1.75 13.51 7.62
N MET A 480 2.28 12.33 7.28
CA MET A 480 2.98 12.09 6.00
C MET A 480 2.07 12.34 4.80
N GLU A 481 0.85 11.82 4.82
CA GLU A 481 -0.11 12.01 3.73
C GLU A 481 -0.42 13.50 3.53
N LYS A 482 -0.71 14.24 4.61
CA LYS A 482 -0.96 15.69 4.51
C LYS A 482 0.28 16.48 4.06
N GLN A 483 1.49 16.06 4.46
CA GLN A 483 2.75 16.65 3.98
C GLN A 483 2.90 16.48 2.47
N ILE A 484 2.67 15.27 1.94
CA ILE A 484 2.71 14.99 0.50
C ILE A 484 1.72 15.89 -0.26
N LEU A 485 0.51 16.07 0.26
CA LEU A 485 -0.49 16.97 -0.35
C LEU A 485 0.00 18.42 -0.39
N ASN A 486 0.58 18.93 0.70
CA ASN A 486 1.13 20.29 0.75
C ASN A 486 2.32 20.47 -0.19
N GLU A 487 3.29 19.55 -0.16
CA GLU A 487 4.46 19.57 -1.04
C GLU A 487 4.03 19.55 -2.52
N THR A 488 3.04 18.72 -2.87
CA THR A 488 2.50 18.66 -4.24
C THR A 488 1.88 19.99 -4.68
N MET A 489 1.19 20.70 -3.80
CA MET A 489 0.65 22.03 -4.09
C MET A 489 1.76 23.07 -4.27
N GLU A 490 2.79 23.04 -3.42
CA GLU A 490 3.96 23.93 -3.52
C GLU A 490 4.69 23.71 -4.85
N LEU A 491 4.93 22.46 -5.24
CA LEU A 491 5.52 22.13 -6.54
C LEU A 491 4.69 22.64 -7.72
N ALA A 492 3.36 22.50 -7.66
CA ALA A 492 2.47 23.00 -8.70
C ALA A 492 2.50 24.55 -8.81
N LEU A 493 2.60 25.23 -7.67
CA LEU A 493 2.74 26.69 -7.60
C LEU A 493 4.09 27.17 -8.11
N ASP A 494 5.18 26.51 -7.73
CA ASP A 494 6.53 26.84 -8.19
C ASP A 494 6.66 26.64 -9.70
N GLN A 495 6.10 25.54 -10.23
CA GLN A 495 6.01 25.30 -11.66
C GLN A 495 5.17 26.37 -12.38
N TRP A 496 4.14 26.93 -11.74
CA TRP A 496 3.36 28.02 -12.32
C TRP A 496 4.12 29.34 -12.30
N GLN A 497 4.77 29.67 -11.18
CA GLN A 497 5.58 30.88 -11.05
C GLN A 497 6.77 30.88 -12.03
N SER A 498 7.37 29.72 -12.29
CA SER A 498 8.47 29.61 -13.24
C SER A 498 8.05 29.98 -14.68
N LEU A 499 6.76 29.88 -15.02
CA LEU A 499 6.25 30.30 -16.34
C LEU A 499 6.35 31.80 -16.56
N LEU A 500 6.28 32.62 -15.49
CA LEU A 500 6.42 34.08 -15.59
C LEU A 500 7.77 34.52 -16.13
N TYR A 501 8.79 33.69 -15.95
CA TYR A 501 10.15 33.93 -16.41
C TYR A 501 10.51 33.13 -17.67
N SER A 502 9.56 32.34 -18.19
CA SER A 502 9.78 31.48 -19.34
C SER A 502 9.69 32.28 -20.65
N SER A 503 10.68 32.07 -21.53
CA SER A 503 10.71 32.62 -22.89
C SER A 503 10.01 31.71 -23.92
N HIS A 504 9.26 30.69 -23.45
CA HIS A 504 8.68 29.68 -24.32
C HIS A 504 7.71 30.30 -25.35
N PRO A 505 7.83 29.97 -26.65
CA PRO A 505 7.06 30.61 -27.72
C PRO A 505 5.55 30.51 -27.50
N ASN A 506 5.07 29.37 -27.00
CA ASN A 506 3.64 29.14 -26.71
C ASN A 506 3.07 29.98 -25.55
N LEU A 507 3.92 30.71 -24.81
CA LEU A 507 3.48 31.67 -23.79
C LEU A 507 3.44 33.10 -24.34
N LEU A 508 4.13 33.38 -25.44
CA LEU A 508 4.20 34.70 -26.08
C LEU A 508 3.05 34.96 -27.05
N GLU A 509 2.33 33.91 -27.45
CA GLU A 509 1.20 33.97 -28.39
C GLU A 509 -0.17 34.29 -27.75
N VAL A 510 -0.21 34.72 -26.48
CA VAL A 510 -1.47 35.00 -25.75
C VAL A 510 -2.07 36.36 -26.10
#